data_AF-A0AA36INT7-F1
#
_entry.id   AF-A0AA36INT7-F1
#
_cell.length_a   1.000
_cell.length_b   1.000
_cell.length_c   1.000
_cell.angle_alpha   90.00
_cell.angle_beta   90.00
_cell.angle_gamma   90.00
#
_symmetry.space_group_name_H-M   'P 1'
#
loop_
_entity.id
_entity.type
_entity.pdbx_description
1 polymer ?
#
loop_
_entity_poly.entity_id
_entity_poly.type
_entity_poly.pdbx_seq_one_letter_code
_entity_poly.pdbx_strand_id
1 'polypeptide(L)'
;MLLENHSCEHLWGDMQEQLLGNACQLHPGADGCVMGGGGKDLDLWVMGTPCPPFSEQTNGRFRPGAVESHPLYHVTFSYAAEAFKMGYKAYVFEQVPGFDKPYSSIDKETPFSRLLGDE
;
A
#
# COMPACT_ATOMS: atom_id res chain seq x y z
N MET A 1 -21.09 10.46 1.05
CA MET A 1 -19.70 10.90 1.19
C MET A 1 -19.41 10.93 2.68
N LEU A 2 -18.58 10.01 3.19
CA LEU A 2 -18.44 9.69 4.62
C LEU A 2 -17.67 10.73 5.48
N LEU A 3 -17.66 12.00 5.08
CA LEU A 3 -16.78 13.03 5.69
C LEU A 3 -17.54 14.17 6.39
N GLU A 4 -18.84 14.04 6.65
CA GLU A 4 -19.62 15.17 7.20
C GLU A 4 -19.22 15.57 8.64
N ASN A 5 -18.43 14.75 9.37
CA ASN A 5 -18.00 15.04 10.75
C ASN A 5 -16.49 14.89 11.01
N HIS A 6 -15.66 14.71 9.98
CA HIS A 6 -14.20 14.55 10.17
C HIS A 6 -13.41 15.47 9.25
N SER A 7 -12.54 16.31 9.83
CA SER A 7 -11.59 17.13 9.08
C SER A 7 -10.42 16.27 8.61
N CYS A 8 -10.14 16.29 7.31
CA CYS A 8 -8.93 15.73 6.74
C CYS A 8 -7.78 16.75 6.91
N GLU A 9 -6.75 16.41 7.68
CA GLU A 9 -5.60 17.30 7.90
C GLU A 9 -4.64 17.31 6.70
N HIS A 10 -4.44 16.15 6.06
CA HIS A 10 -3.55 16.01 4.91
C HIS A 10 -4.16 15.09 3.84
N LEU A 11 -4.00 15.47 2.58
CA LEU A 11 -4.45 14.70 1.42
C LEU A 11 -3.35 14.66 0.36
N TRP A 12 -2.76 13.51 0.10
CA TRP A 12 -1.81 13.31 -1.01
C TRP A 12 -2.51 12.69 -2.21
N GLY A 13 -1.91 12.83 -3.40
CA GLY A 13 -2.43 12.22 -4.62
C GLY A 13 -2.26 10.70 -4.62
N ASP A 14 -1.16 10.21 -4.02
CA ASP A 14 -0.89 8.80 -3.85
C ASP A 14 -0.10 8.49 -2.56
N MET A 15 0.06 7.20 -2.29
CA MET A 15 0.81 6.71 -1.12
C MET A 15 2.30 7.08 -1.19
N GLN A 16 2.89 7.15 -2.39
CA GLN A 16 4.31 7.44 -2.54
C GLN A 16 4.62 8.87 -2.10
N GLU A 17 3.82 9.84 -2.51
CA GLU A 17 3.95 11.23 -2.08
C GLU A 17 3.88 11.35 -0.55
N GLN A 18 2.97 10.61 0.08
CA GLN A 18 2.86 10.55 1.54
C GLN A 18 4.11 9.95 2.18
N LEU A 19 4.62 8.83 1.66
CA LEU A 19 5.81 8.16 2.19
C LEU A 19 7.07 9.01 2.06
N LEU A 20 7.19 9.78 0.98
CA LEU A 20 8.31 10.70 0.74
C LEU A 20 8.23 12.01 1.54
N GLY A 21 7.10 12.26 2.22
CA GLY A 21 6.88 13.50 2.97
C GLY A 21 6.68 14.72 2.08
N ASN A 22 6.23 14.53 0.83
CA ASN A 22 5.96 15.62 -0.09
C ASN A 22 4.86 16.55 0.46
N ALA A 23 4.78 17.77 -0.07
CA ALA A 23 3.66 18.66 0.22
C ALA A 23 2.34 18.01 -0.20
N CYS A 24 1.34 18.06 0.69
CA CYS A 24 0.01 17.53 0.40
C CYS A 24 -0.85 18.57 -0.33
N GLN A 25 -1.95 18.14 -0.95
CA GLN A 25 -2.88 18.97 -1.71
C GLN A 25 -3.58 20.04 -0.85
N LEU A 26 -3.63 19.86 0.47
CA LEU A 26 -4.24 20.81 1.41
C LEU A 26 -3.26 21.90 1.91
N HIS A 27 -1.96 21.70 1.72
CA HIS A 27 -0.91 22.65 2.13
C HIS A 27 -0.03 23.04 0.93
N PRO A 28 -0.59 23.72 -0.09
CA PRO A 28 0.17 24.09 -1.28
C PRO A 28 1.32 25.05 -0.92
N GLY A 29 2.51 24.77 -1.42
CA GLY A 29 3.72 25.59 -1.19
C GLY A 29 4.49 25.28 0.08
N ALA A 30 4.09 24.26 0.85
CA ALA A 30 4.95 23.70 1.90
C ALA A 30 6.16 22.99 1.27
N ASP A 31 7.29 22.95 1.97
CA ASP A 31 8.46 22.16 1.55
C ASP A 31 8.24 20.65 1.73
N GLY A 32 7.26 20.28 2.56
CA GLY A 32 6.89 18.90 2.85
C GLY A 32 5.75 18.84 3.86
N CYS A 33 5.14 17.66 4.01
CA CYS A 33 4.13 17.38 5.03
C CYS A 33 4.49 16.10 5.77
N VAL A 34 4.31 16.12 7.09
CA VAL A 34 4.47 14.92 7.93
C VAL A 34 3.15 14.60 8.59
N MET A 35 2.80 13.33 8.64
CA MET A 35 1.63 12.88 9.38
C MET A 35 1.86 13.06 10.89
N GLY A 36 0.90 13.65 11.61
CA GLY A 36 0.83 13.71 13.08
C GLY A 36 2.11 14.19 13.77
N GLY A 37 2.28 15.51 13.95
CA GLY A 37 3.22 16.09 14.92
C GLY A 37 4.71 15.68 14.82
N GLY A 38 5.12 15.01 13.74
CA GLY A 38 6.44 14.35 13.63
C GLY A 38 6.41 12.83 13.43
N GLY A 39 5.32 12.25 12.92
CA GLY A 39 5.22 10.85 12.51
C GLY A 39 4.91 9.85 13.63
N LYS A 40 5.07 10.24 14.90
CA LYS A 40 4.99 9.32 16.07
C LYS A 40 3.64 9.28 16.76
N ASP A 41 2.71 10.16 16.39
CA ASP A 41 1.41 10.30 17.07
C ASP A 41 0.28 9.51 16.42
N LEU A 42 0.54 8.79 15.33
CA LEU A 42 -0.47 7.95 14.70
C LEU A 42 -0.47 6.54 15.28
N ASP A 43 -1.63 6.11 15.75
CA ASP A 43 -1.83 4.76 16.29
C ASP A 43 -2.10 3.72 15.20
N LEU A 44 -2.82 4.10 14.15
CA LEU A 44 -3.37 3.19 13.15
C LEU A 44 -3.10 3.70 11.74
N TRP A 45 -2.58 2.82 10.89
CA TRP A 45 -2.56 3.02 9.45
C TRP A 45 -3.52 2.05 8.77
N VAL A 46 -4.40 2.56 7.92
CA VAL A 46 -5.35 1.77 7.14
C VAL A 46 -5.04 1.93 5.66
N MET A 47 -4.92 0.82 4.94
CA MET A 47 -4.71 0.83 3.49
C MET A 47 -5.51 -0.27 2.80
N GLY A 48 -6.14 0.09 1.68
CA GLY A 48 -6.70 -0.82 0.69
C GLY A 48 -6.06 -0.49 -0.66
N THR A 49 -5.01 -1.22 -1.00
CA THR A 49 -4.25 -0.93 -2.22
C THR A 49 -4.90 -1.57 -3.46
N PRO A 50 -4.63 -1.09 -4.69
CA PRO A 50 -5.25 -1.63 -5.90
C PRO A 50 -5.01 -3.13 -6.09
N CYS A 51 -6.07 -3.93 -6.14
CA CYS A 51 -5.98 -5.39 -6.26
C CYS A 51 -5.67 -6.02 -7.65
N PRO A 52 -5.67 -5.33 -8.82
CA PRO A 52 -5.50 -5.99 -10.12
C PRO A 52 -4.29 -6.91 -10.30
N PRO A 53 -3.08 -6.61 -9.77
CA PRO A 53 -1.93 -7.51 -9.86
C PRO A 53 -2.20 -8.89 -9.23
N PHE A 54 -3.09 -8.94 -8.24
CA PHE A 54 -3.34 -10.13 -7.42
C PHE A 54 -4.68 -10.79 -7.71
N SER A 55 -5.55 -10.15 -8.50
CA SER A 55 -6.88 -10.70 -8.81
C SER A 55 -6.78 -12.04 -9.55
N GLU A 56 -7.48 -13.05 -9.05
CA GLU A 56 -7.64 -14.36 -9.72
C GLU A 56 -8.43 -14.24 -11.03
N GLN A 57 -9.13 -13.12 -11.24
CA GLN A 57 -9.86 -12.83 -12.47
C GLN A 57 -8.94 -12.28 -13.60
N THR A 58 -7.70 -11.91 -13.28
CA THR A 58 -6.74 -11.44 -14.28
C THR A 58 -6.26 -12.60 -15.14
N ASN A 59 -6.49 -12.52 -16.45
CA ASN A 59 -6.09 -13.58 -17.38
C ASN A 59 -4.57 -13.76 -17.38
N GLY A 60 -4.11 -15.00 -17.20
CA GLY A 60 -2.68 -15.32 -17.14
C GLY A 60 -1.98 -14.91 -15.84
N ARG A 61 -2.72 -14.59 -14.78
CA ARG A 61 -2.17 -14.23 -13.45
C ARG A 61 -1.10 -15.20 -12.91
N PHE A 62 -1.19 -16.48 -13.24
CA PHE A 62 -0.24 -17.50 -12.76
C PHE A 62 0.93 -17.76 -13.72
N ARG A 63 1.10 -16.97 -14.77
CA ARG A 63 2.31 -17.05 -15.61
C ARG A 63 3.49 -16.46 -14.84
N PRO A 64 4.70 -17.05 -14.92
CA PRO A 64 5.88 -16.49 -14.29
C PRO A 64 6.07 -15.01 -14.63
N GLY A 65 6.24 -14.17 -13.61
CA GLY A 65 6.42 -12.72 -13.74
C GLY A 65 5.15 -11.89 -14.01
N ALA A 66 3.96 -12.50 -14.15
CA ALA A 66 2.74 -11.76 -14.50
C ALA A 66 2.31 -10.74 -13.43
N VAL A 67 2.61 -11.02 -12.16
CA VAL A 67 2.27 -10.15 -11.02
C VAL A 67 3.21 -8.97 -10.96
N GLU A 68 4.50 -9.26 -11.01
CA GLU A 68 5.57 -8.29 -10.81
C GLU A 68 5.69 -7.34 -12.00
N SER A 69 5.35 -7.82 -13.21
CA SER A 69 5.28 -6.98 -14.41
C SER A 69 4.00 -6.15 -14.51
N HIS A 70 3.03 -6.33 -13.60
CA HIS A 70 1.81 -5.54 -13.63
C HIS A 70 2.12 -4.07 -13.27
N PRO A 71 1.62 -3.06 -14.01
CA PRO A 71 1.95 -1.65 -13.77
C PRO A 71 1.67 -1.14 -12.35
N LEU A 72 0.65 -1.71 -11.70
CA LEU A 72 0.26 -1.37 -10.33
C LEU A 72 1.04 -2.12 -9.24
N TYR A 73 1.90 -3.08 -9.58
CA TYR A 73 2.59 -3.92 -8.60
C TYR A 73 3.34 -3.09 -7.54
N HIS A 74 4.05 -2.05 -7.96
CA HIS A 74 4.81 -1.19 -7.05
C HIS A 74 3.91 -0.44 -6.06
N VAL A 75 2.80 0.12 -6.54
CA VAL A 75 1.84 0.84 -5.69
C VAL A 75 1.18 -0.13 -4.71
N THR A 76 0.82 -1.32 -5.17
CA THR A 76 0.11 -2.29 -4.34
C THR A 76 0.99 -3.00 -3.33
N PHE A 77 2.24 -3.31 -3.70
CA PHE A 77 3.13 -4.13 -2.90
C PHE A 77 4.30 -3.33 -2.30
N SER A 78 5.11 -2.70 -3.13
CA SER A 78 6.35 -2.05 -2.69
C SER A 78 6.07 -0.90 -1.72
N TYR A 79 5.12 -0.01 -2.06
CA TYR A 79 4.78 1.12 -1.19
C TYR A 79 4.06 0.69 0.09
N ALA A 80 3.22 -0.34 0.03
CA ALA A 80 2.64 -0.94 1.24
C ALA A 80 3.73 -1.50 2.17
N ALA A 81 4.70 -2.24 1.61
CA ALA A 81 5.86 -2.76 2.35
C ALA A 81 6.70 -1.64 2.99
N GLU A 82 6.85 -0.50 2.32
CA GLU A 82 7.52 0.68 2.86
C GLU A 82 6.71 1.33 4.00
N ALA A 83 5.39 1.42 3.86
CA ALA A 83 4.51 1.94 4.91
C ALA A 83 4.60 1.13 6.22
N PHE A 84 4.75 -0.20 6.13
CA PHE A 84 4.96 -1.05 7.32
C PHE A 84 6.27 -0.72 8.07
N LYS A 85 7.26 -0.13 7.40
CA LYS A 85 8.54 0.27 8.03
C LYS A 85 8.46 1.60 8.77
N MET A 86 7.37 2.35 8.63
CA MET A 86 7.20 3.64 9.31
C MET A 86 6.93 3.52 10.81
N GLY A 87 6.61 2.32 11.31
CA GLY A 87 6.53 2.05 12.75
C GLY A 87 5.24 2.50 13.42
N TYR A 88 4.10 2.44 12.72
CA TYR A 88 2.78 2.63 13.34
C TYR A 88 2.48 1.50 14.34
N LYS A 89 1.65 1.79 15.34
CA LYS A 89 1.32 0.81 16.39
C LYS A 89 0.47 -0.33 15.85
N ALA A 90 -0.40 -0.05 14.87
CA ALA A 90 -1.23 -1.02 14.20
C ALA A 90 -1.40 -0.68 12.72
N TYR A 91 -1.61 -1.75 11.93
CA TYR A 91 -1.88 -1.66 10.51
C TYR A 91 -3.12 -2.47 10.15
N VAL A 92 -3.98 -1.92 9.31
CA VAL A 92 -5.06 -2.64 8.63
C VAL A 92 -4.75 -2.58 7.14
N PHE A 93 -4.46 -3.75 6.57
CA PHE A 93 -4.14 -3.90 5.16
C PHE A 93 -5.15 -4.83 4.50
N GLU A 94 -6.06 -4.24 3.72
CA GLU A 94 -7.06 -4.98 2.96
C GLU A 94 -6.46 -5.46 1.63
N GLN A 95 -6.76 -6.72 1.30
CA GLN A 95 -6.30 -7.41 0.09
C GLN A 95 -7.33 -8.44 -0.38
N VAL A 96 -7.23 -8.79 -1.66
CA VAL A 96 -8.04 -9.85 -2.28
C VAL A 96 -7.49 -11.25 -1.97
N PRO A 97 -8.31 -12.32 -2.06
CA PRO A 97 -7.86 -13.70 -1.82
C PRO A 97 -6.65 -14.14 -2.64
N GLY A 98 -6.50 -13.59 -3.85
CA GLY A 98 -5.35 -13.85 -4.73
C GLY A 98 -4.00 -13.34 -4.21
N PHE A 99 -3.99 -12.53 -3.15
CA PHE A 99 -2.78 -12.10 -2.44
C PHE A 99 -2.13 -13.24 -1.64
N ASP A 100 -2.93 -14.24 -1.24
CA ASP A 100 -2.47 -15.46 -0.56
C ASP A 100 -2.31 -16.63 -1.55
N LYS A 101 -2.17 -16.32 -2.85
CA LYS A 101 -1.91 -17.31 -3.89
C LYS A 101 -0.50 -17.14 -4.44
N PRO A 102 0.13 -18.23 -4.93
CA PRO A 102 1.47 -18.14 -5.48
C PRO A 102 1.62 -17.09 -6.59
N TYR A 103 2.82 -16.55 -6.73
CA TYR A 103 3.16 -15.66 -7.85
C TYR A 103 2.91 -16.31 -9.21
N SER A 104 3.20 -17.61 -9.32
CA SER A 104 2.99 -18.38 -10.55
C SER A 104 2.67 -19.84 -10.27
N SER A 105 2.29 -20.59 -11.30
CA SER A 105 1.99 -22.03 -11.18
C SER A 105 3.21 -22.90 -10.83
N ILE A 106 4.42 -22.35 -10.91
CA ILE A 106 5.67 -23.05 -10.58
C ILE A 106 6.28 -22.56 -9.27
N ASP A 107 5.68 -21.54 -8.66
CA ASP A 107 6.12 -20.94 -7.41
C ASP A 107 5.26 -21.42 -6.25
N LYS A 108 5.81 -21.39 -5.04
CA LYS A 108 5.09 -21.59 -3.78
C LYS A 108 4.99 -20.30 -2.97
N GLU A 109 5.86 -19.33 -3.23
CA GLU A 109 5.84 -18.04 -2.55
C GLU A 109 4.59 -17.25 -2.95
N THR A 110 3.92 -16.68 -1.95
CA THR A 110 2.78 -15.80 -2.13
C THR A 110 3.19 -14.35 -1.88
N PRO A 111 2.48 -13.36 -2.43
CA PRO A 111 2.65 -11.97 -2.02
C PRO A 111 2.56 -11.80 -0.50
N PHE A 112 1.65 -12.52 0.18
CA PHE A 112 1.53 -12.49 1.62
C PHE A 112 2.79 -12.98 2.35
N SER A 113 3.35 -14.15 1.99
CA SER A 113 4.59 -14.63 2.61
C SER A 113 5.77 -13.68 2.36
N ARG A 114 5.87 -13.14 1.14
CA ARG A 114 6.90 -12.15 0.80
C ARG A 114 6.78 -10.87 1.63
N LEU A 115 5.56 -10.41 1.89
CA LEU A 115 5.32 -9.21 2.69
C LEU A 115 5.76 -9.38 4.15
N LEU A 116 5.55 -10.57 4.72
CA LEU A 116 5.95 -10.89 6.09
C LEU A 116 7.46 -11.12 6.24
N GLY A 117 8.17 -11.38 5.13
CA GLY A 117 9.59 -11.74 5.17
C GLY A 117 9.83 -13.16 5.67
N ASP A 118 8.83 -14.05 5.53
CA ASP A 118 8.95 -15.46 5.87
C ASP A 118 9.76 -16.16 4.75
N GLU A 119 11.08 -16.24 4.91
CA GLU A 119 12.00 -17.13 4.15
C GLU A 119 12.27 -18.44 4.91
#